data_AF-A0A538RL35-F1
#
_entry.id   AF-A0A538RL35-F1
#
_cell.length_a   1.000
_cell.length_b   1.000
_cell.length_c   1.000
_cell.angle_alpha   90.00
_cell.angle_beta   90.00
_cell.angle_gamma   90.00
#
_symmetry.space_group_name_H-M   'P 1'
#
loop_
_entity.id
_entity.type
_entity.pdbx_description
1 polymer ?
#
loop_
_entity_poly.entity_id
_entity_poly.type
_entity_poly.pdbx_seq_one_letter_code
_entity_poly.pdbx_strand_id
1 'polypeptide(L)'
;MAEVRLVADVPNLAGLSLTTTNLDGLPIIGLRESPHFGLNLIVKRTMDMVLSLSGLIVLSPLLALIALLVKLTSRGPVFYRQERCGLNG
;
A
#
# COMPACT_ATOMS: atom_id res chain seq x y z
N MET A 1 28.87 -25.55 15.41
CA MET A 1 28.51 -24.13 15.23
C MET A 1 28.26 -23.91 13.75
N ALA A 2 27.01 -23.66 13.35
CA ALA A 2 26.66 -23.42 11.95
C ALA A 2 26.53 -21.90 11.75
N GLU A 3 27.32 -21.35 10.85
CA GLU A 3 27.26 -19.94 10.48
C GLU A 3 26.19 -19.77 9.39
N VAL A 4 25.04 -19.21 9.76
CA VAL A 4 23.94 -18.94 8.82
C VAL A 4 24.07 -17.51 8.33
N ARG A 5 24.50 -17.34 7.07
CA ARG A 5 24.57 -16.03 6.40
C ARG A 5 23.29 -15.80 5.60
N LEU A 6 22.46 -14.86 6.07
CA LEU A 6 21.28 -14.40 5.35
C LEU A 6 21.69 -13.32 4.34
N VAL A 7 21.61 -13.62 3.05
CA VAL A 7 21.73 -12.61 1.99
C VAL A 7 20.35 -11.98 1.83
N ALA A 8 20.17 -10.85 2.50
CA ALA A 8 18.95 -10.08 2.42
C ALA A 8 18.94 -9.32 1.07
N ASP A 9 17.85 -9.44 0.30
CA ASP A 9 17.69 -8.84 -1.03
C ASP A 9 17.66 -7.29 -0.93
N VAL A 10 18.84 -6.67 -1.03
CA VAL A 10 19.12 -5.25 -0.74
C VAL A 10 18.18 -4.24 -1.44
N PRO A 11 17.74 -4.44 -2.70
CA PRO A 11 16.80 -3.53 -3.35
C PRO A 11 15.44 -3.44 -2.65
N ASN A 12 15.00 -4.52 -1.99
CA ASN A 12 13.73 -4.60 -1.26
C ASN A 12 13.85 -4.17 0.22
N LEU A 13 15.08 -3.94 0.70
CA LEU A 13 15.40 -3.52 2.07
C LEU A 13 15.64 -2.02 2.21
N ALA A 14 15.57 -1.26 1.11
CA ALA A 14 15.80 0.19 1.11
C ALA A 14 14.87 0.97 2.06
N GLY A 15 13.73 0.39 2.46
CA GLY A 15 12.80 0.95 3.43
C GLY A 15 12.90 0.38 4.86
N LEU A 16 13.80 -0.56 5.13
CA LEU A 16 13.94 -1.24 6.42
C LEU A 16 15.17 -0.71 7.17
N SER A 17 14.95 0.04 8.25
CA SER A 17 16.03 0.33 9.20
C SER A 17 16.24 -0.91 10.07
N LEU A 18 17.20 -1.74 9.70
CA LEU A 18 17.61 -2.90 10.48
C LEU A 18 18.36 -2.41 11.72
N THR A 19 17.68 -2.36 12.86
CA THR A 19 18.34 -2.11 14.15
C THR A 19 18.71 -3.46 14.74
N THR A 20 20.01 -3.70 14.94
CA THR A 20 20.48 -4.92 15.61
C THR A 20 20.59 -4.63 17.10
N THR A 21 19.61 -5.09 17.89
CA THR A 21 19.66 -4.99 19.35
C THR A 21 20.06 -6.33 19.91
N ASN A 22 21.05 -6.37 20.81
CA ASN A 22 21.43 -7.59 21.51
C ASN A 22 20.58 -7.70 22.78
N LEU A 23 19.74 -8.73 22.88
CA LEU A 23 19.04 -9.10 24.12
C LEU A 23 19.55 -10.49 24.56
N ASP A 24 20.07 -10.58 25.78
CA ASP A 24 20.57 -11.83 26.39
C ASP A 24 21.51 -12.66 25.50
N GLY A 25 22.42 -11.99 24.78
CA GLY A 25 23.40 -12.63 23.90
C GLY A 25 22.83 -13.14 22.57
N LEU A 26 21.54 -12.91 22.30
CA LEU A 26 20.89 -13.21 21.02
C LEU A 26 20.80 -11.93 20.18
N PRO A 27 21.28 -11.95 18.91
CA PRO A 27 21.12 -10.83 18.00
C PRO A 27 19.66 -10.76 17.54
N ILE A 28 18.96 -9.69 17.92
CA ILE A 28 17.59 -9.41 17.47
C ILE A 28 17.66 -8.38 16.35
N ILE A 29 17.09 -8.73 15.20
CA ILE A 29 16.90 -7.82 14.07
C ILE A 29 15.54 -7.17 14.25
N GLY A 30 15.53 -5.93 14.72
CA GLY A 30 14.32 -5.12 14.75
C GLY A 30 13.98 -4.63 13.34
N LEU A 31 12.84 -5.06 12.81
CA LEU A 31 12.27 -4.50 11.59
C LEU A 31 11.59 -3.18 11.98
N ARG A 32 12.33 -2.07 11.88
CA ARG A 32 11.75 -0.74 12.09
C ARG A 32 11.08 -0.32 10.79
N GLU A 33 9.77 -0.14 10.83
CA GLU A 33 9.02 0.45 9.73
C GLU A 33 9.64 1.81 9.36
N SER A 34 9.82 2.06 8.05
CA SER A 34 10.18 3.39 7.57
C SER A 34 9.14 4.38 8.04
N PRO A 35 9.51 5.39 8.86
CA PRO A 35 8.54 6.36 9.32
C PRO A 35 8.13 7.23 8.13
N HIS A 36 6.93 7.00 7.60
CA HIS A 36 6.27 7.94 6.69
C HIS A 36 5.82 9.18 7.50
N PHE A 37 6.79 9.95 7.98
CA PHE A 37 6.55 11.14 8.81
C PHE A 37 6.87 12.41 8.02
N GLY A 38 6.11 13.48 8.27
CA GLY A 38 6.36 14.80 7.68
C GLY A 38 5.98 14.93 6.19
N LEU A 39 6.81 15.65 5.43
CA LEU A 39 6.51 16.09 4.05
C LEU A 39 6.27 14.93 3.07
N ASN A 40 6.92 13.79 3.25
CA ASN A 40 6.76 12.63 2.35
C ASN A 40 5.33 12.10 2.34
N LEU A 41 4.64 12.13 3.48
CA LEU A 41 3.24 11.73 3.58
C LEU A 41 2.33 12.69 2.81
N ILE A 42 2.59 14.00 2.94
CA ILE A 42 1.82 15.05 2.26
C ILE A 42 2.02 14.93 0.74
N VAL A 43 3.26 14.80 0.28
CA VAL A 43 3.57 14.65 -1.15
C VAL A 43 2.88 13.42 -1.72
N LYS A 44 2.98 12.27 -1.04
CA LYS A 44 2.30 11.03 -1.47
C LYS A 44 0.79 11.22 -1.52
N ARG A 45 0.21 11.85 -0.49
CA ARG A 45 -1.24 12.07 -0.39
C ARG A 45 -1.76 13.00 -1.50
N THR A 46 -1.04 14.08 -1.79
CA THR A 46 -1.38 14.99 -2.89
C THR A 46 -1.24 14.28 -4.24
N MET A 47 -0.16 13.52 -4.45
CA MET A 47 0.03 12.74 -5.67
C MET A 47 -1.13 11.76 -5.89
N ASP A 48 -1.52 11.01 -4.85
CA ASP A 48 -2.62 10.05 -4.94
C ASP A 48 -3.94 10.70 -5.31
N MET A 49 -4.25 11.86 -4.72
CA MET A 49 -5.48 12.60 -5.07
C MET A 49 -5.46 13.07 -6.52
N VAL A 50 -4.37 13.70 -6.96
CA VAL A 50 -4.26 14.26 -8.31
C VAL A 50 -4.36 13.15 -9.36
N LEU A 51 -3.58 12.08 -9.21
CA LEU A 51 -3.58 10.96 -10.16
C LEU A 51 -4.92 10.21 -10.17
N SER A 52 -5.51 9.97 -8.99
CA SER A 52 -6.81 9.30 -8.90
C SER A 52 -7.91 10.14 -9.54
N LEU A 53 -7.92 11.46 -9.30
CA LEU A 53 -8.92 12.36 -9.88
C LEU A 53 -8.76 12.47 -11.40
N SER A 54 -7.53 12.63 -11.90
CA SER A 54 -7.28 12.66 -13.34
C SER A 54 -7.68 11.34 -14.01
N GLY A 55 -7.33 10.21 -13.41
CA GLY A 55 -7.72 8.89 -13.90
C GLY A 55 -9.23 8.71 -13.91
N LEU A 56 -9.92 9.16 -12.87
CA LEU A 56 -11.38 9.09 -12.79
C LEU A 56 -12.06 9.94 -13.85
N ILE A 57 -11.57 11.16 -14.13
CA ILE A 57 -12.12 12.02 -15.18
C ILE A 57 -11.96 11.36 -16.55
N VAL A 58 -10.75 10.89 -16.88
CA VAL A 58 -10.44 10.27 -18.17
C VAL A 58 -11.24 8.98 -18.37
N LEU A 59 -11.38 8.16 -17.33
CA LEU A 59 -12.08 6.87 -17.41
C LEU A 59 -13.60 6.98 -17.18
N SER A 60 -14.10 8.13 -16.68
CA SER A 60 -15.52 8.33 -16.37
C SER A 60 -16.50 7.98 -17.50
N PRO A 61 -16.28 8.32 -18.80
CA PRO A 61 -17.23 7.95 -19.85
C PRO A 61 -17.34 6.43 -20.02
N LEU A 62 -16.22 5.71 -19.94
CA LEU A 62 -16.19 4.25 -20.01
C LEU A 62 -16.86 3.62 -18.77
N LEU A 63 -16.53 4.10 -17.58
CA LEU A 63 -17.14 3.63 -16.33
C LEU A 63 -18.65 3.88 -16.29
N ALA A 64 -19.12 5.02 -16.81
CA ALA A 64 -20.55 5.33 -16.93
C ALA A 64 -21.26 4.39 -17.92
N LEU A 65 -20.64 4.08 -19.06
CA LEU A 65 -21.17 3.10 -20.00
C LEU A 65 -21.31 1.71 -19.36
N ILE A 66 -20.28 1.26 -18.63
CA ILE A 66 -20.32 -0.01 -17.91
C ILE A 66 -21.42 0.00 -16.84
N ALA A 67 -21.53 1.08 -16.06
CA ALA A 67 -22.57 1.24 -15.05
C ALA A 67 -23.98 1.13 -15.65
N LEU A 68 -24.20 1.76 -16.81
CA LEU A 68 -25.46 1.67 -17.54
C LEU A 68 -25.74 0.23 -17.98
N LEU A 69 -24.77 -0.45 -18.59
CA LEU A 69 -24.91 -1.84 -19.03
C LEU A 69 -25.24 -2.78 -17.86
N VAL A 70 -24.59 -2.61 -16.70
CA VAL A 70 -24.91 -3.38 -15.49
C VAL A 70 -26.36 -3.16 -15.07
N LYS A 71 -26.87 -1.92 -15.12
CA LYS A 71 -28.27 -1.65 -14.78
C LYS A 71 -29.29 -2.17 -15.78
N LEU A 72 -28.92 -2.26 -17.06
CA LEU A 72 -29.80 -2.81 -18.09
C LEU A 72 -29.80 -4.34 -18.08
N THR A 73 -28.71 -4.98 -17.68
CA THR A 73 -28.53 -6.45 -17.73
C THR A 73 -28.75 -7.14 -16.39
N SER A 74 -28.66 -6.42 -15.27
CA SER A 74 -28.80 -6.96 -13.91
C SER A 74 -29.76 -6.13 -13.05
N ARG A 75 -30.52 -6.81 -12.19
CA ARG A 75 -31.39 -6.17 -11.18
C ARG A 75 -30.60 -5.56 -10.01
N GLY A 76 -29.32 -5.93 -9.87
CA GLY A 76 -28.47 -5.55 -8.74
C GLY A 76 -27.95 -4.10 -8.77
N PRO A 77 -27.33 -3.62 -7.69
CA PRO A 77 -26.63 -2.33 -7.67
C PRO A 77 -25.39 -2.35 -8.58
N VAL A 78 -24.93 -1.17 -9.03
CA VAL A 78 -23.72 -1.04 -9.85
C VAL A 78 -22.45 -1.29 -9.04
N PHE A 79 -22.43 -0.83 -7.78
CA PHE A 79 -21.27 -0.95 -6.91
C PHE A 79 -21.46 -2.04 -5.85
N TYR A 80 -20.42 -2.85 -5.67
CA TYR A 80 -20.27 -3.77 -4.55
C TYR A 80 -19.31 -3.16 -3.50
N ARG A 81 -19.57 -3.41 -2.22
CA ARG A 81 -18.75 -2.90 -1.11
C ARG A 81 -18.25 -4.08 -0.26
N GLN A 82 -16.94 -4.19 -0.12
CA GLN A 82 -16.27 -5.16 0.75
C GLN A 82 -15.54 -4.41 1.88
N GLU A 83 -15.67 -4.88 3.11
CA GLU A 83 -14.92 -4.35 4.25
C GLU A 83 -13.43 -4.73 4.17
N ARG A 84 -12.55 -3.77 4.44
CA ARG A 84 -11.09 -3.95 4.47
C ARG A 84 -10.49 -3.06 5.55
N CYS A 85 -9.45 -3.57 6.24
CA CYS A 85 -8.67 -2.79 7.19
C CYS A 85 -7.99 -1.60 6.50
N GLY A 86 -8.05 -0.45 7.15
CA GLY A 86 -7.56 0.82 6.62
C GLY A 86 -6.19 1.21 7.19
N LEU A 87 -5.82 2.47 6.99
CA LEU A 87 -4.66 3.05 7.68
C LEU A 87 -4.92 3.02 9.19
N ASN A 88 -4.02 2.39 9.95
CA ASN A 88 -4.10 2.13 11.40
C ASN A 88 -5.04 1.00 11.85
N GLY A 89 -5.47 0.12 10.93
CA GLY A 89 -6.34 -1.02 11.23
C GLY A 89 -7.79 -0.73 10.91
#